data_AF-A0A5N5FB84-F1
#
_entry.id   AF-A0A5N5FB84-F1
#
_cell.length_a   1.000
_cell.length_b   1.000
_cell.length_c   1.000
_cell.angle_alpha   90.00
_cell.angle_beta   90.00
_cell.angle_gamma   90.00
#
_symmetry.space_group_name_H-M   'P 1'
#
loop_
_entity.id
_entity.type
_entity.pdbx_description
1 polymer ?
#
loop_
_entity_poly.entity_id
_entity_poly.type
_entity_poly.pdbx_seq_one_letter_code
_entity_poly.pdbx_strand_id
1 'polypeptide(L)'
;MKSIFSKRSIVLLVVLLSAVCLVTEAQQCRPSRKIRGRKVNKMYTTYTCSPQLSGGSTKAYLTLNSFEKNGDGGGPSECDNHYHNDNTPVVALSTGWTGFPSSNSAARTTTLRSSVTSILGKGE
;
A
#
# COMPACT_ATOMS: atom_id res chain seq x y z
N MET A 1 2.51 -46.77 21.12
CA MET A 1 1.69 -46.16 20.05
C MET A 1 2.53 -46.10 18.79
N LYS A 2 2.20 -46.90 17.76
CA LYS A 2 3.00 -46.96 16.52
C LYS A 2 2.46 -45.88 15.58
N SER A 3 3.32 -44.91 15.29
CA SER A 3 3.01 -43.73 14.50
C SER A 3 2.53 -44.11 13.10
N ILE A 4 1.29 -43.76 12.76
CA ILE A 4 0.59 -44.18 11.52
C ILE A 4 0.84 -43.17 10.38
N PHE A 5 2.04 -42.60 10.28
CA PHE A 5 2.36 -41.73 9.14
C PHE A 5 2.58 -42.60 7.89
N SER A 6 1.48 -42.86 7.18
CA SER A 6 1.52 -43.44 5.84
C SER A 6 2.42 -42.59 4.95
N LYS A 7 3.29 -43.22 4.15
CA LYS A 7 4.17 -42.51 3.21
C LYS A 7 3.41 -41.54 2.30
N ARG A 8 2.16 -41.87 1.94
CA ARG A 8 1.25 -40.99 1.20
C ARG A 8 0.85 -39.74 1.99
N SER A 9 0.62 -39.88 3.30
CA SER A 9 0.33 -38.77 4.21
C SER A 9 1.52 -37.82 4.34
N ILE A 10 2.75 -38.34 4.38
CA ILE A 10 3.96 -37.51 4.44
C ILE A 10 4.12 -36.71 3.13
N VAL A 11 3.95 -37.36 1.98
CA VAL A 11 4.02 -36.70 0.67
C VAL A 11 2.96 -35.60 0.55
N LEU A 12 1.72 -35.88 0.96
CA LEU A 12 0.63 -34.89 0.90
C LEU A 12 0.90 -33.68 1.81
N LEU A 13 1.49 -33.91 2.99
CA LEU A 13 1.84 -32.85 3.94
C LEU A 13 3.00 -31.99 3.41
N VAL A 14 4.00 -32.57 2.75
CA VAL A 14 5.09 -31.84 2.08
C VAL A 14 4.56 -31.00 0.90
N VAL A 15 3.62 -31.53 0.11
CA VAL A 15 2.98 -30.77 -0.98
C VAL A 15 2.16 -29.60 -0.45
N LEU A 16 1.41 -29.79 0.64
CA LEU A 16 0.66 -28.69 1.28
C LEU A 16 1.58 -27.61 1.86
N LEU A 17 2.65 -28.01 2.57
CA LEU A 17 3.62 -27.07 3.12
C LEU A 17 4.34 -26.28 2.02
N SER A 18 4.75 -26.94 0.94
CA SER A 18 5.39 -26.27 -0.20
C SER A 18 4.43 -25.32 -0.93
N ALA A 19 3.15 -25.66 -1.08
CA ALA A 19 2.14 -24.76 -1.63
C ALA A 19 1.95 -23.51 -0.75
N VAL A 20 1.94 -23.65 0.58
CA VAL A 20 1.89 -22.51 1.50
C VAL A 20 3.11 -21.61 1.35
N CYS A 21 4.32 -22.18 1.22
CA CYS A 21 5.54 -21.40 0.98
C CYS A 21 5.49 -20.59 -0.33
N LEU A 22 4.93 -21.16 -1.40
CA LEU A 22 4.78 -20.45 -2.68
C LEU A 22 3.80 -19.27 -2.60
N VAL A 23 2.73 -19.38 -1.79
CA VAL A 23 1.74 -18.31 -1.60
C VAL A 23 2.32 -17.13 -0.80
N THR A 24 3.20 -17.40 0.18
CA THR A 24 3.80 -16.33 1.01
C THR A 24 4.69 -15.36 0.23
N GLU A 25 5.38 -15.83 -0.82
CA GLU A 25 6.21 -14.97 -1.70
C GLU A 25 5.36 -13.99 -2.51
N ALA A 26 4.14 -14.40 -2.91
CA ALA A 26 3.26 -13.62 -3.79
C ALA A 26 2.53 -12.46 -3.08
N GLN A 27 2.46 -12.46 -1.74
CA GLN A 27 1.70 -11.46 -0.97
C GLN A 27 2.53 -10.30 -0.44
N GLN A 28 3.86 -10.31 -0.58
CA GLN A 28 4.72 -9.30 0.03
C GLN A 28 5.00 -8.13 -0.92
N CYS A 29 4.60 -6.92 -0.53
CA CYS A 29 4.92 -5.70 -1.28
C CYS A 29 6.43 -5.44 -1.28
N ARG A 30 7.04 -5.43 -2.47
CA ARG A 30 8.48 -5.20 -2.67
C ARG A 30 8.73 -3.86 -3.39
N PRO A 31 9.92 -3.25 -3.22
CA PRO A 31 10.34 -2.10 -4.02
C PRO A 31 10.19 -2.34 -5.51
N SER A 32 9.66 -1.36 -6.25
CA SER A 32 9.51 -1.48 -7.71
C SER A 32 10.76 -1.02 -8.44
N ARG A 33 11.29 0.16 -8.10
CA ARG A 33 12.52 0.73 -8.68
C ARG A 33 13.09 1.84 -7.80
N LYS A 34 14.22 2.41 -8.22
CA LYS A 34 14.78 3.63 -7.63
C LYS A 34 14.79 4.76 -8.65
N ILE A 35 14.54 5.99 -8.19
CA ILE A 35 14.58 7.21 -9.01
C ILE A 35 15.55 8.22 -8.41
N ARG A 36 16.16 9.05 -9.25
CA ARG A 36 16.99 10.18 -8.80
C ARG A 36 16.08 11.33 -8.41
N GLY A 37 16.19 11.82 -7.17
CA GLY A 37 15.40 12.97 -6.74
C GLY A 37 16.10 14.30 -6.99
N ARG A 38 15.47 15.39 -6.56
CA ARG A 38 16.03 16.75 -6.67
C ARG A 38 17.29 16.94 -5.80
N LYS A 39 17.38 16.24 -4.66
CA LYS A 39 18.59 16.27 -3.82
C LYS A 39 19.73 15.56 -4.54
N VAL A 40 20.85 16.27 -4.69
CA VAL A 40 22.06 15.77 -5.36
C VAL A 40 22.50 14.46 -4.71
N ASN A 41 22.81 13.48 -5.55
CA ASN A 41 23.28 12.14 -5.17
C ASN A 41 22.34 11.33 -4.26
N LYS A 42 21.05 11.70 -4.15
CA LYS A 42 20.06 10.92 -3.39
C LYS A 42 19.12 10.15 -4.32
N MET A 43 19.11 8.83 -4.16
CA MET A 43 18.19 7.91 -4.82
C MET A 43 17.00 7.61 -3.90
N TYR A 44 15.79 7.58 -4.47
CA TYR A 44 14.54 7.33 -3.75
C TYR A 44 13.92 6.05 -4.26
N THR A 45 13.57 5.15 -3.33
CA THR A 45 12.86 3.91 -3.65
C THR A 45 11.40 4.23 -3.94
N THR A 46 10.86 3.66 -5.01
CA THR A 46 9.45 3.78 -5.39
C THR A 46 8.74 2.44 -5.22
N TYR A 47 7.47 2.51 -4.85
CA TYR A 47 6.59 1.35 -4.68
C TYR A 47 5.33 1.55 -5.50
N THR A 48 4.87 0.49 -6.18
CA THR A 48 3.56 0.42 -6.85
C THR A 48 2.52 -0.30 -6.00
N CYS A 49 2.95 -0.85 -4.86
CA CYS A 49 2.13 -1.59 -3.91
C CYS A 49 2.20 -0.96 -2.52
N SER A 50 1.38 -1.45 -1.61
CA SER A 50 1.37 -1.08 -0.19
C SER A 50 1.15 -2.33 0.66
N PRO A 51 1.46 -2.32 1.96
CA PRO A 51 1.21 -3.46 2.84
C PRO A 51 -0.25 -3.92 2.77
N GLN A 52 -0.50 -5.21 2.93
CA GLN A 52 -1.87 -5.73 2.88
C GLN A 52 -2.72 -5.09 3.99
N LEU A 53 -3.96 -4.73 3.63
CA LEU A 53 -4.94 -4.31 4.61
C LEU A 53 -5.28 -5.51 5.50
N SER A 54 -5.14 -5.36 6.81
CA SER A 54 -5.61 -6.38 7.75
C SER A 54 -7.13 -6.24 7.90
N GLY A 55 -7.84 -7.33 8.19
CA GLY A 55 -9.27 -7.28 8.53
C GLY A 55 -9.59 -6.52 9.83
N GLY A 56 -8.55 -6.02 10.52
CA GLY A 56 -8.64 -5.17 11.72
C GLY A 56 -7.97 -3.81 11.47
N SER A 57 -7.05 -3.41 12.35
CA SER A 57 -6.29 -2.16 12.18
C SER A 57 -5.05 -2.36 11.30
N THR A 58 -4.89 -1.49 10.31
CA THR A 58 -3.68 -1.42 9.48
C THR A 58 -2.77 -0.32 10.02
N LYS A 59 -1.49 -0.63 10.24
CA LYS A 59 -0.50 0.36 10.70
C LYS A 59 -0.06 1.24 9.52
N ALA A 60 -0.09 2.55 9.72
CA ALA A 60 0.34 3.56 8.74
C ALA A 60 1.04 4.73 9.44
N TYR A 61 1.78 5.53 8.67
CA TYR A 61 2.42 6.75 9.15
C TYR A 61 1.62 7.97 8.74
N LEU A 62 1.19 8.78 9.72
CA LEU A 62 0.48 10.03 9.47
C LEU A 62 1.42 11.17 9.09
N THR A 63 1.19 11.79 7.94
CA THR A 63 1.85 13.02 7.51
C THR A 63 0.82 14.11 7.29
N LEU A 64 1.19 15.37 7.57
CA LEU A 64 0.36 16.54 7.27
C LEU A 64 0.64 17.04 5.87
N ASN A 65 -0.41 17.44 5.15
CA ASN A 65 -0.33 17.98 3.80
C ASN A 65 -1.49 18.96 3.59
N SER A 66 -1.20 20.15 3.05
CA SER A 66 -2.25 21.05 2.56
C SER A 66 -2.72 20.66 1.15
N PHE A 67 -4.04 20.56 0.98
CA PHE A 67 -4.69 20.25 -0.32
C PHE A 67 -5.23 21.51 -1.00
N GLU A 68 -4.88 22.69 -0.49
CA GLU A 68 -5.29 23.96 -1.05
C GLU A 68 -4.52 24.30 -2.32
N LYS A 69 -5.06 25.26 -3.08
CA LYS A 69 -4.35 25.82 -4.23
C LYS A 69 -3.08 26.51 -3.75
N ASN A 70 -1.94 26.12 -4.33
CA ASN A 70 -0.60 26.54 -3.92
C ASN A 70 -0.14 26.00 -2.55
N GLY A 71 -0.85 25.01 -1.98
CA GLY A 71 -0.39 24.24 -0.83
C GLY A 71 0.64 23.18 -1.22
N ASP A 72 0.87 22.23 -0.30
CA ASP A 72 1.89 21.18 -0.45
C ASP A 72 1.57 20.16 -1.55
N GLY A 73 0.28 19.97 -1.85
CA GLY A 73 -0.19 18.97 -2.82
C GLY A 73 0.24 19.23 -4.27
N GLY A 74 0.71 20.44 -4.59
CA GLY A 74 1.14 20.85 -5.92
C GLY A 74 0.00 21.05 -6.92
N GLY A 75 -0.82 20.02 -7.15
CA GLY A 75 -1.98 20.02 -8.05
C GLY A 75 -3.30 19.69 -7.35
N PRO A 76 -4.43 19.74 -8.07
CA PRO A 76 -5.72 19.29 -7.54
C PRO A 76 -5.71 17.78 -7.25
N SER A 77 -6.61 17.33 -6.38
CA SER A 77 -6.71 15.94 -5.94
C SER A 77 -7.13 15.01 -7.09
N GLU A 78 -6.47 13.86 -7.21
CA GLU A 78 -6.68 12.93 -8.33
C GLU A 78 -8.12 12.37 -8.40
N CYS A 79 -8.77 12.18 -7.25
CA CYS A 79 -10.09 11.55 -7.18
C CYS A 79 -11.21 12.40 -7.78
N ASP A 80 -11.11 13.74 -7.70
CA ASP A 80 -12.18 14.66 -8.08
C ASP A 80 -11.70 15.86 -8.91
N ASN A 81 -10.41 16.01 -9.14
CA ASN A 81 -9.79 17.15 -9.81
C ASN A 81 -10.04 18.51 -9.13
N HIS A 82 -10.21 18.53 -7.80
CA HIS A 82 -10.40 19.76 -7.02
C HIS A 82 -9.31 19.97 -5.95
N TYR A 83 -9.11 21.24 -5.60
CA TYR A 83 -8.41 21.62 -4.38
C TYR A 83 -9.38 21.59 -3.21
N HIS A 84 -8.90 21.24 -2.02
CA HIS A 84 -9.69 21.15 -0.80
C HIS A 84 -9.13 22.10 0.25
N ASN A 85 -10.01 22.84 0.92
CA ASN A 85 -9.61 23.70 2.05
C ASN A 85 -9.07 22.84 3.19
N ASP A 86 -8.09 23.35 3.94
CA ASP A 86 -7.43 22.61 5.02
C ASP A 86 -8.38 22.20 6.17
N ASN A 87 -9.54 22.84 6.29
CA ASN A 87 -10.57 22.45 7.26
C ASN A 87 -11.45 21.29 6.75
N THR A 88 -11.29 20.86 5.49
CA THR A 88 -12.01 19.74 4.91
C THR A 88 -11.29 18.43 5.26
N PRO A 89 -11.94 17.45 5.89
CA PRO A 89 -11.29 16.21 6.30
C PRO A 89 -11.08 15.28 5.09
N VAL A 90 -10.00 15.52 4.34
CA VAL A 90 -9.58 14.69 3.20
C VAL A 90 -8.22 14.06 3.44
N VAL A 91 -7.98 12.91 2.83
CA VAL A 91 -6.70 12.20 2.90
C VAL A 91 -6.30 11.71 1.51
N ALA A 92 -5.00 11.75 1.21
CA ALA A 92 -4.43 10.93 0.14
C ALA A 92 -4.03 9.57 0.71
N LEU A 93 -3.90 8.54 -0.12
CA LEU A 93 -3.38 7.23 0.28
C LEU A 93 -2.19 6.86 -0.59
N SER A 94 -1.33 5.96 -0.11
CA SER A 94 -0.31 5.36 -0.97
C SER A 94 -0.92 4.60 -2.15
N THR A 95 -0.18 4.56 -3.26
CA THR A 95 -0.60 3.98 -4.54
C THR A 95 -1.17 2.56 -4.42
N GLY A 96 -0.61 1.71 -3.57
CA GLY A 96 -1.12 0.33 -3.43
C GLY A 96 -2.45 0.22 -2.68
N TRP A 97 -2.86 1.23 -1.90
CA TRP A 97 -4.11 1.24 -1.15
C TRP A 97 -5.25 1.93 -1.89
N THR A 98 -4.95 2.83 -2.83
CA THR A 98 -5.99 3.49 -3.63
C THR A 98 -6.74 2.52 -4.55
N GLY A 99 -6.15 1.35 -4.83
CA GLY A 99 -6.80 0.29 -5.62
C GLY A 99 -7.02 0.65 -7.09
N PHE A 100 -6.47 1.78 -7.57
CA PHE A 100 -6.55 2.18 -8.96
C PHE A 100 -5.56 1.36 -9.80
N PRO A 101 -6.00 0.54 -10.77
CA PRO A 101 -5.18 0.32 -11.95
C PRO A 101 -5.03 1.67 -12.65
N SER A 102 -3.85 1.98 -13.16
CA SER A 102 -3.46 3.28 -13.75
C SER A 102 -4.23 3.69 -15.02
N SER A 103 -5.50 3.30 -15.18
CA SER A 103 -6.24 3.47 -16.44
C SER A 103 -7.73 3.82 -16.35
N ASN A 104 -8.43 3.84 -15.21
CA ASN A 104 -9.84 4.29 -15.23
C ASN A 104 -10.34 4.87 -13.89
N SER A 105 -10.77 6.14 -13.96
CA SER A 105 -11.40 6.94 -12.92
C SER A 105 -12.75 6.37 -12.49
N ALA A 106 -12.84 5.86 -11.26
CA ALA A 106 -14.10 5.77 -10.53
C ALA A 106 -13.81 5.73 -9.02
N ALA A 107 -13.95 6.88 -8.36
CA ALA A 107 -13.83 6.97 -6.91
C ALA A 107 -14.92 6.11 -6.24
N ARG A 108 -14.51 5.09 -5.47
CA ARG A 108 -15.41 4.41 -4.53
C ARG A 108 -15.24 5.05 -3.16
N THR A 109 -16.22 5.87 -2.78
CA THR A 109 -16.35 6.43 -1.44
C THR A 109 -16.73 5.31 -0.46
N THR A 110 -15.74 4.70 0.19
CA THR A 110 -15.97 3.88 1.37
C THR A 110 -15.90 4.79 2.59
N THR A 111 -16.96 4.83 3.38
CA THR A 111 -17.03 5.56 4.65
C THR A 111 -15.88 5.14 5.58
N LEU A 112 -14.80 5.91 5.57
CA LEU A 112 -13.69 5.73 6.50
C LEU A 112 -14.10 6.38 7.82
N ARG A 113 -14.61 5.57 8.74
CA ARG A 113 -14.72 5.94 10.15
C ARG A 113 -13.29 6.02 10.69
N SER A 114 -12.67 7.19 10.54
CA SER A 114 -11.35 7.61 11.05
C SER A 114 -10.23 6.56 10.94
N SER A 115 -9.41 6.64 9.89
CA SER A 115 -7.95 6.35 9.88
C SER A 115 -7.37 6.50 8.44
N VAL A 116 -6.93 7.72 8.06
CA VAL A 116 -5.52 8.11 7.79
C VAL A 116 -4.61 7.05 7.03
N THR A 117 -3.75 7.28 6.01
CA THR A 117 -2.88 8.42 5.56
C THR A 117 -2.27 8.29 4.14
N SER A 118 -1.75 9.43 3.65
CA SER A 118 -0.71 9.68 2.63
C SER A 118 0.68 9.18 3.02
N ILE A 119 1.48 8.72 2.06
CA ILE A 119 2.92 8.48 2.26
C ILE A 119 3.71 9.10 1.08
N LEU A 120 4.41 10.21 1.35
CA LEU A 120 5.65 10.53 0.63
C LEU A 120 6.80 10.04 1.50
N GLY A 121 7.51 9.02 1.04
CA GLY A 121 8.62 8.43 1.77
C GLY A 121 9.72 9.46 2.04
N LYS A 122 9.95 9.77 3.32
CA LYS A 122 11.21 10.37 3.76
C LYS A 122 12.04 9.28 4.41
N GLY A 123 12.98 8.72 3.63
CA GLY A 123 14.10 7.96 4.15
C GLY A 123 15.17 8.93 4.63
N GLU A 124 15.21 9.12 5.93
CA GLU A 124 16.36 9.26 6.84
C GLU A 124 15.83 9.47 8.26
#